data_AF-A0AAP0R7Y6-F1
#
_entry.id   AF-A0AAP0R7Y6-F1
#
_cell.length_a   1.000
_cell.length_b   1.000
_cell.length_c   1.000
_cell.angle_alpha   90.00
_cell.angle_beta   90.00
_cell.angle_gamma   90.00
#
_symmetry.space_group_name_H-M   'P 1'
#
loop_
_entity.id
_entity.type
_entity.pdbx_description
1 polymer ?
#
loop_
_entity_poly.entity_id
_entity_poly.type
_entity_poly.pdbx_seq_one_letter_code
_entity_poly.pdbx_strand_id
1 'polypeptide(L)'
;MGRRENLILIMVSGFFIVVAARSNGERRLLDGCSSDGDCAAGLYCFSCPQGFSGSRCVRSTITDQFKLLNNSLPFNKYAFLTTHNAFAIDGEPSRTGVPRLTVTNQEDNISAAAKSRGLMLDTYDFKGDVWLCHSFGGKCYDYTAFEPAIDTLKEIEAFLSANPSEIVTLI
;
A
#
# COMPACT_ATOMS: atom_id res chain seq x y z
N MET A 1 -44.69 -68.19 -10.60
CA MET A 1 -43.82 -67.24 -11.32
C MET A 1 -43.94 -65.87 -10.66
N GLY A 2 -43.07 -65.56 -9.69
CA GLY A 2 -43.01 -64.26 -9.01
C GLY A 2 -41.83 -63.45 -9.56
N ARG A 3 -42.13 -62.28 -10.12
CA ARG A 3 -41.19 -61.39 -10.84
C ARG A 3 -40.30 -60.67 -9.82
N ARG A 4 -38.99 -60.88 -9.93
CA ARG A 4 -37.95 -60.23 -9.11
C ARG A 4 -37.65 -58.87 -9.75
N GLU A 5 -38.10 -57.78 -9.13
CA GLU A 5 -37.81 -56.42 -9.62
C GLU A 5 -36.45 -55.97 -9.04
N ASN A 6 -35.48 -55.78 -9.94
CA ASN A 6 -34.16 -55.23 -9.63
C ASN A 6 -34.28 -53.71 -9.47
N LEU A 7 -34.00 -53.21 -8.26
CA LEU A 7 -33.91 -51.77 -7.99
C LEU A 7 -32.54 -51.26 -8.48
N ILE A 8 -32.50 -50.54 -9.61
CA ILE A 8 -31.30 -49.87 -10.12
C ILE A 8 -31.17 -48.52 -9.40
N LEU A 9 -30.15 -48.37 -8.57
CA LEU A 9 -29.82 -47.11 -7.89
C LEU A 9 -29.05 -46.20 -8.87
N ILE A 10 -29.67 -45.14 -9.37
CA ILE A 10 -29.01 -44.14 -10.23
C ILE A 10 -28.32 -43.11 -9.33
N MET A 11 -27.00 -43.21 -9.19
CA MET A 11 -26.15 -42.17 -8.58
C MET A 11 -25.93 -41.06 -9.61
N VAL A 12 -26.67 -39.96 -9.51
CA VAL A 12 -26.43 -38.75 -10.29
C VAL A 12 -25.26 -37.99 -9.67
N SER A 13 -24.08 -38.12 -10.27
CA SER A 13 -22.92 -37.29 -9.91
C SER A 13 -23.09 -35.89 -10.52
N GLY A 14 -23.45 -34.91 -9.69
CA GLY A 14 -23.56 -33.51 -10.09
C GLY A 14 -22.18 -32.88 -10.25
N PHE A 15 -21.69 -32.74 -11.49
CA PHE A 15 -20.57 -31.87 -11.80
C PHE A 15 -21.04 -30.42 -11.64
N PHE A 16 -20.72 -29.78 -10.51
CA PHE A 16 -20.83 -28.33 -10.39
C PHE A 16 -19.75 -27.69 -11.26
N ILE A 17 -20.14 -27.20 -12.45
CA ILE A 17 -19.31 -26.28 -13.21
C ILE A 17 -19.34 -24.96 -12.44
N VAL A 18 -18.31 -24.70 -11.63
CA VAL A 18 -18.07 -23.37 -11.09
C VAL A 18 -17.63 -22.49 -12.25
N VAL A 19 -18.57 -21.79 -12.86
CA VAL A 19 -18.26 -20.70 -13.79
C VAL A 19 -17.66 -19.59 -12.93
N ALA A 20 -16.33 -19.49 -12.91
CA ALA A 20 -15.67 -18.30 -12.39
C ALA A 20 -16.14 -17.13 -13.25
N ALA A 21 -17.01 -16.28 -12.71
CA ALA A 21 -17.37 -15.02 -13.34
C ALA A 21 -16.08 -14.21 -13.47
N ARG A 22 -15.49 -14.17 -14.67
CA ARG A 22 -14.41 -13.23 -14.97
C ARG A 22 -15.02 -11.85 -14.86
N SER A 23 -14.54 -11.06 -13.92
CA SER A 23 -14.77 -9.64 -13.99
C SER A 23 -14.14 -9.10 -15.27
N ASN A 24 -14.89 -8.26 -15.99
CA ASN A 24 -14.40 -7.55 -17.16
C ASN A 24 -13.54 -6.31 -16.79
N GLY A 25 -13.27 -6.07 -15.51
CA GLY A 25 -12.49 -4.90 -15.06
C GLY A 25 -13.22 -3.59 -15.33
N GLU A 26 -14.52 -3.53 -15.05
CA GLU A 26 -15.37 -2.37 -15.37
C GLU A 26 -15.89 -1.63 -14.13
N ARG A 27 -15.60 -2.13 -12.91
CA ARG A 27 -16.10 -1.50 -11.68
C ARG A 27 -15.44 -0.15 -11.46
N ARG A 28 -16.27 0.84 -11.14
CA ARG A 28 -15.90 2.25 -10.98
C ARG A 28 -15.34 2.50 -9.58
N LEU A 29 -14.80 3.70 -9.39
CA LEU A 29 -14.33 4.17 -8.10
C LEU A 29 -15.44 4.03 -7.04
N LEU A 30 -15.10 3.45 -5.88
CA LEU A 30 -15.96 3.14 -4.74
C LEU A 30 -16.94 1.97 -4.91
N ASP A 31 -17.01 1.34 -6.08
CA ASP A 31 -17.76 0.11 -6.26
C ASP A 31 -17.09 -1.02 -5.45
N GLY A 32 -17.89 -1.93 -4.91
CA GLY A 32 -17.36 -3.10 -4.20
C GLY A 32 -16.51 -3.97 -5.13
N CYS A 33 -15.51 -4.67 -4.60
CA CYS A 33 -14.63 -5.56 -5.37
C CYS A 33 -14.19 -6.75 -4.50
N SER A 34 -13.66 -7.79 -5.14
CA SER A 34 -13.07 -8.97 -4.51
C SER A 34 -11.60 -9.15 -4.88
N SER A 35 -11.18 -8.62 -6.04
CA SER A 35 -9.79 -8.67 -6.53
C SER A 35 -9.49 -7.46 -7.44
N ASP A 36 -8.22 -7.15 -7.68
CA ASP A 36 -7.82 -6.01 -8.53
C ASP A 36 -8.40 -6.08 -9.95
N GLY A 37 -8.57 -7.29 -10.49
CA GLY A 37 -9.20 -7.52 -11.80
C GLY A 37 -10.69 -7.15 -11.84
N ASP A 38 -11.30 -6.84 -10.69
CA ASP A 38 -12.65 -6.28 -10.63
C ASP A 38 -12.73 -4.83 -11.10
N CYS A 39 -11.65 -4.09 -10.93
CA CYS A 39 -11.64 -2.64 -11.02
C CYS A 39 -11.21 -2.14 -12.40
N ALA A 40 -11.73 -0.97 -12.77
CA ALA A 40 -11.32 -0.29 -14.01
C ALA A 40 -9.84 0.11 -14.00
N ALA A 41 -9.28 0.35 -15.19
CA ALA A 41 -7.90 0.79 -15.33
C ALA A 41 -7.58 2.03 -14.46
N GLY A 42 -6.46 1.99 -13.75
CA GLY A 42 -6.08 3.04 -12.79
C GLY A 42 -6.74 2.92 -11.40
N LEU A 43 -7.48 1.83 -11.16
CA LEU A 43 -8.03 1.46 -9.86
C LEU A 43 -7.49 0.09 -9.43
N TYR A 44 -7.53 -0.19 -8.14
CA TYR A 44 -7.24 -1.50 -7.56
C TYR A 44 -8.21 -1.81 -6.41
N CYS A 45 -8.31 -3.07 -6.02
CA CYS A 45 -9.25 -3.50 -5.01
C CYS A 45 -8.63 -3.41 -3.62
N PHE A 46 -9.18 -2.53 -2.78
CA PHE A 46 -8.61 -2.23 -1.48
C PHE A 46 -9.64 -2.31 -0.36
N SER A 47 -9.22 -2.74 0.82
CA SER A 47 -10.03 -2.77 2.04
C SER A 47 -9.43 -1.83 3.07
N CYS A 48 -10.23 -0.91 3.60
CA CYS A 48 -9.82 -0.03 4.70
C CYS A 48 -10.84 -0.17 5.83
N PRO A 49 -10.66 -1.11 6.77
CA PRO A 49 -11.65 -1.41 7.81
C PRO A 49 -12.07 -0.19 8.66
N GLN A 50 -11.17 0.76 8.84
CA GLN A 50 -11.39 2.00 9.59
C GLN A 50 -12.13 3.07 8.77
N GLY A 51 -12.12 2.98 7.44
CA GLY A 51 -12.73 3.96 6.54
C GLY A 51 -14.07 3.49 5.94
N PHE A 52 -14.16 2.23 5.53
CA PHE A 52 -15.36 1.67 4.91
C PHE A 52 -15.44 0.14 5.07
N SER A 53 -16.67 -0.38 5.08
CA SER A 53 -16.90 -1.83 5.12
C SER A 53 -16.68 -2.48 3.76
N GLY A 54 -15.98 -3.62 3.78
CA GLY A 54 -15.67 -4.43 2.59
C GLY A 54 -14.58 -3.84 1.70
N SER A 55 -14.20 -4.56 0.66
CA SER A 55 -13.23 -4.08 -0.33
C SER A 55 -13.93 -3.28 -1.43
N ARG A 56 -13.28 -2.20 -1.88
CA ARG A 56 -13.78 -1.30 -2.93
C ARG A 56 -12.68 -0.93 -3.91
N CYS A 57 -13.07 -0.60 -5.13
CA CYS A 57 -12.13 -0.07 -6.12
C CYS A 57 -11.70 1.34 -5.72
N VAL A 58 -10.41 1.51 -5.41
CA VAL A 58 -9.80 2.80 -5.05
C VAL A 58 -8.73 3.18 -6.08
N ARG A 59 -8.32 4.46 -6.10
CA ARG A 59 -7.32 4.94 -7.06
C ARG A 59 -5.97 4.28 -6.80
N SER A 60 -5.36 3.70 -7.83
CA SER A 60 -4.01 3.14 -7.74
C SER A 60 -2.92 4.20 -7.89
N THR A 61 -3.27 5.37 -8.43
CA THR A 61 -2.32 6.45 -8.66
C THR A 61 -2.90 7.80 -8.32
N ILE A 62 -2.02 8.71 -7.94
CA ILE A 62 -2.33 10.08 -7.60
C ILE A 62 -2.13 10.98 -8.81
N THR A 63 -2.84 12.11 -8.85
CA THR A 63 -2.64 13.10 -9.91
C THR A 63 -1.40 13.93 -9.61
N ASP A 64 -0.43 13.86 -10.53
CA ASP A 64 0.77 14.68 -10.49
C ASP A 64 0.44 16.14 -10.80
N GLN A 65 0.40 16.98 -9.76
CA GLN A 65 0.01 18.38 -9.88
C GLN A 65 1.04 19.22 -10.65
N PHE A 66 2.32 18.82 -10.59
CA PHE A 66 3.41 19.47 -11.32
C PHE A 66 3.23 19.29 -12.82
N LYS A 67 2.88 18.07 -13.26
CA LYS A 67 2.55 17.77 -14.65
C LYS A 67 1.22 18.39 -15.08
N LEU A 68 0.18 18.34 -14.24
CA LEU A 68 -1.15 18.89 -14.55
C LEU A 68 -1.09 20.39 -14.88
N LEU A 69 -0.30 21.15 -14.12
CA LEU A 69 -0.14 22.59 -14.30
C LEU A 69 1.11 22.95 -15.10
N ASN A 70 1.77 21.96 -15.71
CA ASN A 70 2.98 22.10 -16.51
C ASN A 70 4.07 22.97 -15.84
N ASN A 71 4.33 22.75 -14.55
CA ASN A 71 5.34 23.46 -13.76
C ASN A 71 5.22 25.00 -13.80
N SER A 72 4.02 25.54 -14.07
CA SER A 72 3.82 26.97 -14.31
C SER A 72 3.73 27.82 -13.05
N LEU A 73 3.57 27.22 -11.87
CA LEU A 73 3.39 27.94 -10.61
C LEU A 73 4.67 27.95 -9.77
N PRO A 74 4.85 28.93 -8.88
CA PRO A 74 5.82 28.84 -7.79
C PRO A 74 5.51 27.64 -6.87
N PHE A 75 6.54 27.05 -6.27
CA PHE A 75 6.42 25.82 -5.46
C PHE A 75 5.36 25.91 -4.35
N ASN A 76 5.26 27.06 -3.66
CA ASN A 76 4.29 27.31 -2.58
C ASN A 76 2.83 27.47 -3.05
N LYS A 77 2.55 27.28 -4.34
CA LYS A 77 1.20 27.30 -4.92
C LYS A 77 0.74 25.93 -5.40
N TYR A 78 1.54 24.89 -5.21
CA TYR A 78 1.11 23.51 -5.39
C TYR A 78 0.49 22.95 -4.11
N ALA A 79 -0.57 22.16 -4.26
CA ALA A 79 -1.06 21.26 -3.23
C ALA A 79 -0.73 19.84 -3.67
N PHE A 80 0.05 19.09 -2.90
CA PHE A 80 0.38 17.70 -3.21
C PHE A 80 0.19 16.84 -1.97
N LEU A 81 0.10 15.53 -2.15
CA LEU A 81 -0.12 14.60 -1.05
C LEU A 81 1.15 14.49 -0.18
N THR A 82 1.02 13.99 1.04
CA THR A 82 2.19 13.78 1.90
C THR A 82 1.94 12.53 2.71
N THR A 83 2.96 11.68 2.83
CA THR A 83 2.89 10.49 3.65
C THR A 83 3.39 10.82 5.06
N HIS A 84 2.55 10.55 6.06
CA HIS A 84 2.89 10.70 7.48
C HIS A 84 3.70 9.49 7.92
N ASN A 85 4.91 9.71 8.45
CA ASN A 85 5.85 8.66 8.83
C ASN A 85 6.05 7.64 7.70
N ALA A 86 6.58 8.13 6.57
CA ALA A 86 6.71 7.37 5.32
C ALA A 86 7.46 6.04 5.47
N PHE A 87 8.38 6.00 6.44
CA PHE A 87 9.22 4.86 6.78
C PHE A 87 8.50 3.80 7.63
N ALA A 88 7.34 4.11 8.21
CA ALA A 88 6.66 3.23 9.14
C ALA A 88 5.82 2.16 8.42
N ILE A 89 6.47 1.27 7.69
CA ILE A 89 5.83 0.32 6.77
C ILE A 89 5.32 -0.91 7.52
N ASP A 90 4.11 -1.35 7.20
CA ASP A 90 3.50 -2.54 7.77
C ASP A 90 4.22 -3.82 7.35
N GLY A 91 4.45 -4.71 8.31
CA GLY A 91 5.08 -6.01 8.06
C GLY A 91 6.57 -5.99 7.72
N GLU A 92 7.24 -4.83 7.72
CA GLU A 92 8.68 -4.80 7.43
C GLU A 92 9.50 -5.51 8.53
N PRO A 93 10.60 -6.21 8.18
CA PRO A 93 11.43 -6.90 9.17
C PRO A 93 12.12 -5.95 10.15
N SER A 94 12.28 -6.38 11.41
CA SER A 94 13.06 -5.65 12.40
C SER A 94 14.55 -5.58 12.02
N ARG A 95 15.11 -4.37 12.07
CA ARG A 95 16.54 -4.09 11.86
C ARG A 95 17.37 -4.16 13.15
N THR A 96 16.71 -4.27 14.32
CA THR A 96 17.38 -4.32 15.63
C THR A 96 17.49 -5.72 16.20
N GLY A 97 16.77 -6.69 15.62
CA GLY A 97 16.62 -8.04 16.16
C GLY A 97 15.58 -8.16 17.27
N VAL A 98 14.96 -7.05 17.69
CA VAL A 98 13.86 -7.02 18.66
C VAL A 98 12.53 -6.88 17.91
N PRO A 99 11.48 -7.65 18.28
CA PRO A 99 10.15 -7.47 17.69
C PRO A 99 9.65 -6.03 17.85
N ARG A 100 9.12 -5.47 16.77
CA ARG A 100 8.62 -4.09 16.76
C ARG A 100 7.28 -4.00 17.49
N LEU A 101 7.17 -3.07 18.44
CA LEU A 101 6.00 -2.77 19.26
C LEU A 101 5.66 -1.28 19.16
N THR A 102 5.40 -0.82 17.94
CA THR A 102 4.91 0.52 17.64
C THR A 102 3.96 0.45 16.45
N VAL A 103 3.30 1.54 16.12
CA VAL A 103 2.30 1.57 15.04
C VAL A 103 2.95 1.83 13.69
N THR A 104 2.35 1.27 12.65
CA THR A 104 2.72 1.46 11.25
C THR A 104 1.76 2.48 10.62
N ASN A 105 2.23 3.17 9.58
CA ASN A 105 1.48 4.23 8.89
C ASN A 105 1.34 3.96 7.39
N GLN A 106 2.19 3.12 6.81
CA GLN A 106 2.25 2.88 5.38
C GLN A 106 2.16 1.40 5.08
N GLU A 107 1.61 1.06 3.92
CA GLU A 107 1.57 -0.32 3.39
C GLU A 107 2.54 -0.49 2.20
N ASP A 108 2.97 0.64 1.61
CA ASP A 108 3.85 0.71 0.46
C ASP A 108 5.27 1.17 0.85
N ASN A 109 6.24 0.88 -0.02
CA ASN A 109 7.63 1.31 0.16
C ASN A 109 7.86 2.81 -0.13
N ILE A 110 9.06 3.30 0.18
CA ILE A 110 9.44 4.71 0.04
C ILE A 110 9.38 5.17 -1.42
N SER A 111 9.77 4.32 -2.38
CA SER A 111 9.71 4.64 -3.82
C SER A 111 8.28 4.88 -4.30
N ALA A 112 7.31 4.10 -3.80
CA ALA A 112 5.90 4.32 -4.07
C ALA A 112 5.40 5.58 -3.36
N ALA A 113 5.77 5.78 -2.10
CA ALA A 113 5.43 6.97 -1.31
C ALA A 113 5.99 8.28 -1.93
N ALA A 114 7.19 8.24 -2.53
CA ALA A 114 7.86 9.40 -3.12
C ALA A 114 7.07 10.03 -4.29
N LYS A 115 6.18 9.25 -4.92
CA LYS A 115 5.23 9.77 -5.90
C LYS A 115 4.32 10.85 -5.30
N SER A 116 3.99 10.73 -4.00
CA SER A 116 3.17 11.69 -3.26
C SER A 116 3.82 13.06 -3.09
N ARG A 117 5.13 13.22 -3.35
CA ARG A 117 5.92 14.47 -3.31
C ARG A 117 6.27 15.01 -1.93
N GLY A 118 5.67 14.48 -0.85
CA GLY A 118 6.05 14.79 0.53
C GLY A 118 6.21 13.52 1.35
N LEU A 119 7.33 13.41 2.06
CA LEU A 119 7.65 12.29 2.96
C LEU A 119 8.01 12.85 4.33
N MET A 120 7.28 12.43 5.37
CA MET A 120 7.63 12.75 6.76
C MET A 120 8.50 11.64 7.36
N LEU A 121 9.64 12.03 7.91
CA LEU A 121 10.68 11.15 8.44
C LEU A 121 11.04 11.55 9.88
N ASP A 122 10.42 10.89 10.86
CA ASP A 122 10.75 11.05 12.27
C ASP A 122 12.15 10.47 12.57
N THR A 123 13.12 11.36 12.82
CA THR A 123 14.53 11.01 13.05
C THR A 123 14.92 11.10 14.53
N TYR A 124 15.74 10.15 14.97
CA TYR A 124 16.23 10.04 16.34
C TYR A 124 17.69 9.65 16.39
N ASP A 125 18.43 10.19 17.35
CA ASP A 125 19.75 9.65 17.72
C ASP A 125 19.55 8.29 18.42
N PHE A 126 20.06 7.22 17.81
CA PHE A 126 19.92 5.86 18.32
C PHE A 126 21.10 4.99 17.90
N LYS A 127 21.65 4.21 18.84
CA LYS A 127 22.81 3.33 18.59
C LYS A 127 24.01 4.02 17.93
N GLY A 128 24.20 5.31 18.21
CA GLY A 128 25.31 6.11 17.68
C GLY A 128 25.12 6.60 16.24
N ASP A 129 23.91 6.53 15.69
CA ASP A 129 23.57 7.01 14.35
C ASP A 129 22.15 7.63 14.33
N VAL A 130 21.72 8.16 13.18
CA VAL A 130 20.36 8.68 12.95
C VAL A 130 19.44 7.54 12.48
N TRP A 131 18.39 7.29 13.23
CA TRP A 131 17.40 6.26 12.96
C TRP A 131 16.01 6.83 12.75
N LEU A 132 15.23 6.11 11.96
CA LEU A 132 13.80 6.35 11.80
C LEU A 132 13.05 5.52 12.83
N CYS A 133 12.32 6.20 13.71
CA CYS A 133 11.62 5.55 14.80
C CYS A 133 10.24 6.15 14.98
N HIS A 134 9.25 5.30 15.21
CA HIS A 134 7.93 5.77 15.63
C HIS A 134 7.84 5.66 17.15
N SER A 135 8.22 6.74 17.83
CA SER A 135 8.43 6.76 19.27
C SER A 135 7.92 8.06 19.91
N PHE A 136 8.13 8.21 21.21
CA PHE A 136 7.69 9.37 21.99
C PHE A 136 8.78 9.85 22.94
N GLY A 137 8.69 11.11 23.37
CA GLY A 137 9.61 11.70 24.34
C GLY A 137 11.04 11.93 23.82
N GLY A 138 11.22 12.03 22.50
CA GLY A 138 12.52 12.30 21.87
C GLY A 138 13.53 11.17 22.02
N LYS A 139 13.07 9.93 22.28
CA LYS A 139 13.91 8.75 22.45
C LYS A 139 13.49 7.65 21.52
N CYS A 140 14.45 6.98 20.89
CA CYS A 140 14.21 5.73 20.17
C CYS A 140 14.60 4.52 21.02
N TYR A 141 13.83 3.45 20.88
CA TYR A 141 14.05 2.15 21.51
C TYR A 141 14.12 1.06 20.45
N ASP A 142 14.71 -0.09 20.79
CA ASP A 142 14.81 -1.22 19.87
C ASP A 142 13.46 -1.68 19.30
N TYR A 143 12.40 -1.58 20.11
CA TYR A 143 11.03 -1.97 19.73
C TYR A 143 10.25 -0.86 18.99
N THR A 144 10.78 0.37 18.90
CA THR A 144 10.18 1.47 18.14
C THR A 144 10.94 1.80 16.86
N ALA A 145 12.12 1.20 16.67
CA ALA A 145 13.00 1.46 15.55
C ALA A 145 12.54 0.75 14.28
N PHE A 146 12.56 1.47 13.16
CA PHE A 146 12.32 0.93 11.83
C PHE A 146 13.66 0.59 11.18
N GLU A 147 14.43 1.61 10.80
CA GLU A 147 15.73 1.44 10.15
C GLU A 147 16.65 2.66 10.32
N PRO A 148 17.96 2.54 10.01
CA PRO A 148 18.84 3.70 9.86
C PRO A 148 18.32 4.65 8.78
N ALA A 149 18.32 5.95 9.04
CA ALA A 149 17.78 6.95 8.10
C ALA A 149 18.50 6.94 6.73
N ILE A 150 19.77 6.54 6.72
CA ILE A 150 20.57 6.45 5.50
C ILE A 150 20.00 5.47 4.47
N ASP A 151 19.31 4.40 4.90
CA ASP A 151 18.75 3.41 3.99
C ASP A 151 17.55 3.99 3.22
N THR A 152 16.60 4.61 3.93
CA THR A 152 15.51 5.39 3.33
C THR A 152 16.04 6.52 2.42
N LEU A 153 17.06 7.27 2.85
CA LEU A 153 17.63 8.36 2.04
C LEU A 153 18.28 7.87 0.74
N LYS A 154 18.92 6.70 0.76
CA LYS A 154 19.45 6.06 -0.46
C LYS A 154 18.33 5.62 -1.40
N GLU A 155 17.20 5.14 -0.88
CA GLU A 155 16.05 4.82 -1.73
C GLU A 155 15.47 6.08 -2.39
N ILE A 156 15.36 7.18 -1.64
CA ILE A 156 14.93 8.49 -2.18
C ILE A 156 15.92 8.99 -3.24
N GLU A 157 17.21 8.88 -2.98
CA GLU A 157 18.27 9.26 -3.94
C GLU A 157 18.18 8.43 -5.22
N ALA A 158 18.02 7.11 -5.12
CA ALA A 158 17.82 6.24 -6.26
C ALA A 158 16.56 6.61 -7.07
N PHE A 159 15.45 6.94 -6.39
CA PHE A 159 14.22 7.42 -7.04
C PHE A 159 14.46 8.73 -7.80
N LEU A 160 15.09 9.73 -7.18
CA LEU A 160 15.36 11.03 -7.82
C LEU A 160 16.36 10.90 -8.97
N SER A 161 17.38 10.04 -8.83
CA SER A 161 18.34 9.71 -9.88
C SER A 161 17.68 9.08 -11.10
N ALA A 162 16.68 8.22 -10.90
CA ALA A 162 15.89 7.64 -11.99
C ALA A 162 14.84 8.61 -12.57
N ASN A 163 14.46 9.65 -11.82
CA ASN A 163 13.39 10.58 -12.19
C ASN A 163 13.83 12.06 -11.99
N PRO A 164 14.75 12.58 -12.83
CA PRO A 164 15.44 13.85 -12.58
C PRO A 164 14.57 15.11 -12.65
N SER A 165 13.33 15.01 -13.11
CA SER A 165 12.36 16.12 -13.13
C SER A 165 11.43 16.11 -11.93
N GLU A 166 11.55 15.12 -11.04
CA GLU A 166 10.69 14.97 -9.90
C GLU A 166 11.21 15.75 -8.69
N ILE A 167 10.28 16.25 -7.89
CA ILE A 167 10.56 16.97 -6.65
C ILE A 167 10.00 16.15 -5.50
N VAL A 168 10.80 15.95 -4.45
CA VAL A 168 10.40 15.30 -3.20
C VAL A 168 10.75 16.25 -2.05
N THR A 169 9.76 16.51 -1.21
CA THR A 169 9.91 17.28 0.03
C THR A 169 10.10 16.30 1.18
N LEU A 170 11.19 16.46 1.93
CA LEU A 170 11.43 15.71 3.16
C LEU A 170 11.05 16.59 4.34
N ILE A 171 10.22 16.06 5.24
CA ILE A 171 9.71 16.71 6.45
C ILE A 171 10.29 16.00 7.65
#